data_AF-A0A1F6CR80-F1
#
_entry.id   AF-A0A1F6CR80-F1
#
_cell.length_a   1.000
_cell.length_b   1.000
_cell.length_c   1.000
_cell.angle_alpha   90.00
_cell.angle_beta   90.00
_cell.angle_gamma   90.00
#
_symmetry.space_group_name_H-M   'P 1'
#
loop_
_entity.id
_entity.type
_entity.pdbx_description
1 polymer ?
#
loop_
_entity_poly.entity_id
_entity_poly.type
_entity_poly.pdbx_seq_one_letter_code
_entity_poly.pdbx_strand_id
1 'polypeptide(L)'
;MRTLSIGQWVEVFGGKLALKVEAGHKGLDRLITSSEIHRPMGALTGFVGLFTFDRVQVLGNTEILFLDGLSEQARREALEVIYQFDIPCVVITDDNRSSPVMRDLADQKGIPLLQTRFSTTKFAHLFSLYMDDFFAPQTTLHGSLVDVNGIGLLFIGKSAIGKSEVALDLVERGHRLVADDVVIVSRKTQGILVGTSPEMLRTFLEIRGLGILDVRNMFGIRAFRIQKRIEIVVKLVEWDDSLDYERTGLEDHYASIMDVEIPLVTVPIYPGKNITVIAEAIALNHQLKLQGYHTAQEFNRRQMEYMKKKRPSDVQIRVDVE
;
A
#
# COMPACT_ATOMS: atom_id res chain seq x y z
N MET A 1 -15.36 2.99 -8.40
CA MET A 1 -14.32 2.01 -8.76
C MET A 1 -13.38 2.72 -9.72
N ARG A 2 -12.06 2.74 -9.47
CA ARG A 2 -11.13 3.26 -10.49
C ARG A 2 -11.24 2.36 -11.72
N THR A 3 -11.18 2.95 -12.90
CA THR A 3 -11.10 2.23 -14.18
C THR A 3 -9.84 2.68 -14.89
N LEU A 4 -9.25 1.79 -15.69
CA LEU A 4 -8.04 2.07 -16.45
C LEU A 4 -8.26 1.66 -17.90
N SER A 5 -8.12 2.60 -18.83
CA SER A 5 -8.18 2.24 -20.26
C SER A 5 -6.95 1.44 -20.69
N ILE A 6 -7.08 0.61 -21.73
CA ILE A 6 -5.94 -0.14 -22.29
C ILE A 6 -4.83 0.81 -22.75
N GLY A 7 -5.17 1.95 -23.34
CA GLY A 7 -4.20 2.97 -23.76
C GLY A 7 -3.38 3.50 -22.58
N GLN A 8 -4.06 3.89 -21.50
CA GLN A 8 -3.38 4.33 -20.27
C GLN A 8 -2.58 3.20 -19.62
N TRP A 9 -3.09 1.97 -19.65
CA TRP A 9 -2.38 0.81 -19.12
C TRP A 9 -1.06 0.56 -19.88
N VAL A 10 -1.08 0.65 -21.21
CA VAL A 10 0.12 0.54 -22.05
C VAL A 10 1.07 1.71 -21.82
N GLU A 11 0.57 2.93 -21.68
CA GLU A 11 1.41 4.11 -21.42
C GLU A 11 2.12 4.01 -20.05
N VAL A 12 1.40 3.65 -19.00
CA VAL A 12 1.91 3.64 -17.62
C VAL A 12 2.72 2.38 -17.30
N PHE A 13 2.28 1.21 -17.82
CA PHE A 13 2.84 -0.09 -17.46
C PHE A 13 3.50 -0.82 -18.64
N GLY A 14 3.36 -0.34 -19.87
CA GLY A 14 3.87 -1.03 -21.07
C GLY A 14 5.37 -1.30 -21.03
N GLY A 15 6.18 -0.33 -20.58
CA GLY A 15 7.62 -0.54 -20.39
C GLY A 15 7.93 -1.59 -19.30
N LYS A 16 7.14 -1.63 -18.22
CA LYS A 16 7.32 -2.55 -17.08
C LYS A 16 6.86 -3.97 -17.41
N LEU A 17 5.84 -4.10 -18.25
CA LEU A 17 5.25 -5.37 -18.70
C LEU A 17 5.77 -5.82 -20.07
N ALA A 18 6.67 -5.04 -20.68
CA ALA A 18 7.17 -5.24 -22.04
C ALA A 18 6.04 -5.46 -23.07
N LEU A 19 5.00 -4.63 -22.98
CA LEU A 19 3.83 -4.72 -23.85
C LEU A 19 4.10 -4.01 -25.18
N LYS A 20 3.65 -4.65 -26.26
CA LYS A 20 3.57 -4.08 -27.60
C LYS A 20 2.17 -4.30 -28.15
N VAL A 21 1.57 -3.28 -28.75
CA VAL A 21 0.27 -3.41 -29.44
C VAL A 21 0.54 -3.89 -30.86
N GLU A 22 -0.08 -5.00 -31.25
CA GLU A 22 0.06 -5.62 -32.58
C GLU A 22 -1.12 -5.27 -33.50
N ALA A 23 -2.34 -5.21 -32.96
CA ALA A 23 -3.58 -4.93 -33.69
C ALA A 23 -4.67 -4.39 -32.75
N GLY A 24 -5.82 -4.00 -33.31
CA GLY A 24 -6.98 -3.56 -32.52
C GLY A 24 -6.84 -2.17 -31.92
N HIS A 25 -6.05 -1.29 -32.55
CA HIS A 25 -5.70 0.05 -32.05
C HIS A 25 -6.92 0.94 -31.78
N LYS A 26 -8.05 0.68 -32.44
CA LYS A 26 -9.30 1.41 -32.25
C LYS A 26 -9.93 1.18 -30.88
N GLY A 27 -9.59 0.11 -30.17
CA GLY A 27 -10.16 -0.25 -28.87
C GLY A 27 -9.31 0.10 -27.66
N LEU A 28 -8.35 1.01 -27.79
CA LEU A 28 -7.48 1.39 -26.65
C LEU A 28 -8.23 2.11 -25.52
N ASP A 29 -9.44 2.60 -25.78
CA ASP A 29 -10.35 3.21 -24.81
C ASP A 29 -11.10 2.19 -23.93
N ARG A 30 -11.08 0.90 -24.31
CA ARG A 30 -11.66 -0.19 -23.52
C ARG A 30 -11.05 -0.26 -22.13
N LEU A 31 -11.85 -0.69 -21.15
CA LEU A 31 -11.50 -0.59 -19.73
C LEU A 31 -11.06 -1.92 -19.13
N ILE A 32 -10.02 -1.88 -18.31
CA ILE A 32 -9.66 -2.93 -17.36
C ILE A 32 -10.41 -2.66 -16.06
N THR A 33 -11.13 -3.67 -15.58
CA THR A 33 -11.91 -3.62 -14.34
C THR A 33 -11.48 -4.66 -13.30
N SER A 34 -10.57 -5.56 -13.67
CA SER A 34 -10.09 -6.66 -12.82
C SER A 34 -8.56 -6.71 -12.80
N SER A 35 -8.00 -7.10 -11.65
CA SER A 35 -6.57 -7.38 -11.49
C SER A 35 -6.20 -8.84 -11.80
N GLU A 36 -7.18 -9.65 -12.16
CA GLU A 36 -6.99 -11.04 -12.56
C GLU A 36 -7.01 -11.18 -14.09
N ILE A 37 -6.25 -12.17 -14.58
CA ILE A 37 -6.28 -12.57 -15.99
C ILE A 37 -7.21 -13.77 -16.19
N HIS A 38 -7.61 -14.02 -17.44
CA HIS A 38 -8.24 -15.27 -17.84
C HIS A 38 -7.42 -15.96 -18.91
N ARG A 39 -7.32 -17.29 -18.83
CA ARG A 39 -6.68 -18.15 -19.83
C ARG A 39 -7.77 -18.94 -20.56
N PRO A 40 -8.10 -18.57 -21.81
CA PRO A 40 -9.36 -18.97 -22.43
C PRO A 40 -9.31 -20.33 -23.13
N MET A 41 -8.51 -21.30 -22.67
CA MET A 41 -8.40 -22.60 -23.33
C MET A 41 -9.75 -23.30 -23.48
N GLY A 42 -10.59 -23.28 -22.43
CA GLY A 42 -11.93 -23.86 -22.49
C GLY A 42 -12.80 -23.20 -23.57
N ALA A 43 -12.74 -21.86 -23.68
CA ALA A 43 -13.49 -21.12 -24.69
C ALA A 43 -12.99 -21.42 -26.11
N LEU A 44 -11.67 -21.53 -26.31
CA LEU A 44 -11.07 -21.95 -27.59
C LEU A 44 -11.54 -23.36 -28.02
N THR A 45 -11.85 -24.23 -27.07
CA THR A 45 -12.40 -25.57 -27.34
C THR A 45 -13.93 -25.64 -27.36
N GLY A 46 -14.62 -24.50 -27.25
CA GLY A 46 -16.09 -24.39 -27.33
C GLY A 46 -16.83 -24.44 -25.98
N PHE A 47 -16.13 -24.51 -24.85
CA PHE A 47 -16.73 -24.47 -23.51
C PHE A 47 -16.68 -23.05 -22.92
N VAL A 48 -17.83 -22.36 -22.91
CA VAL A 48 -17.96 -20.96 -22.44
C VAL A 48 -18.66 -20.80 -21.09
N GLY A 49 -19.04 -21.89 -20.41
CA GLY A 49 -19.87 -21.84 -19.20
C GLY A 49 -19.26 -21.06 -18.02
N LEU A 50 -17.93 -20.96 -17.95
CA LEU A 50 -17.18 -20.20 -16.94
C LEU A 50 -16.24 -19.16 -17.56
N PHE A 51 -16.60 -18.65 -18.74
CA PHE A 51 -15.77 -17.68 -19.46
C PHE A 51 -15.86 -16.30 -18.80
N THR A 52 -14.77 -15.86 -18.17
CA THR A 52 -14.66 -14.55 -17.49
C THR A 52 -14.19 -13.50 -18.49
N PHE A 53 -15.12 -13.02 -19.31
CA PHE A 53 -14.85 -12.11 -20.42
C PHE A 53 -14.46 -10.69 -19.96
N ASP A 54 -14.82 -10.29 -18.74
CA ASP A 54 -14.48 -9.00 -18.13
C ASP A 54 -12.98 -8.84 -17.81
N ARG A 55 -12.20 -9.91 -17.96
CA ARG A 55 -10.77 -9.98 -17.62
C ARG A 55 -9.89 -9.88 -18.86
N VAL A 56 -8.63 -9.49 -18.66
CA VAL A 56 -7.61 -9.56 -19.71
C VAL A 56 -7.40 -11.01 -20.13
N GLN A 57 -7.56 -11.29 -21.42
CA GLN A 57 -7.42 -12.63 -21.98
C GLN A 57 -5.96 -12.90 -22.30
N VAL A 58 -5.40 -14.01 -21.83
CA VAL A 58 -3.98 -14.33 -21.99
C VAL A 58 -3.82 -15.63 -22.80
N LEU A 59 -3.13 -15.53 -23.93
CA LEU A 59 -2.78 -16.65 -24.79
C LEU A 59 -1.29 -16.97 -24.61
N GLY A 60 -0.99 -18.05 -23.90
CA GLY A 60 0.36 -18.55 -23.71
C GLY A 60 0.72 -19.69 -24.65
N ASN A 61 1.80 -20.40 -24.34
CA ASN A 61 2.31 -21.50 -25.17
C ASN A 61 1.25 -22.58 -25.43
N THR A 62 0.41 -22.91 -24.45
CA THR A 62 -0.61 -23.95 -24.61
C THR A 62 -1.69 -23.52 -25.59
N GLU A 63 -2.23 -22.31 -25.42
CA GLU A 63 -3.28 -21.75 -26.27
C GLU A 63 -2.78 -21.54 -27.71
N ILE A 64 -1.57 -21.03 -27.87
CA ILE A 64 -0.95 -20.81 -29.19
C ILE A 64 -0.67 -22.15 -29.88
N LEU A 65 -0.09 -23.13 -29.19
CA LEU A 65 0.17 -24.45 -29.76
C LEU A 65 -1.12 -25.15 -30.22
N PHE A 66 -2.20 -25.03 -29.44
CA PHE A 66 -3.50 -25.54 -29.83
C PHE A 66 -3.99 -24.87 -31.12
N LEU A 67 -3.96 -23.54 -31.19
CA LEU A 67 -4.39 -22.77 -32.36
C LEU A 67 -3.54 -23.08 -33.60
N ASP A 68 -2.23 -23.26 -33.43
CA ASP A 68 -1.30 -23.58 -34.51
C ASP A 68 -1.56 -24.98 -35.10
N GLY A 69 -2.06 -25.92 -34.28
CA GLY A 69 -2.45 -27.27 -34.72
C GLY A 69 -3.78 -27.33 -35.50
N LEU A 70 -4.58 -26.26 -35.50
CA LEU A 70 -5.85 -26.20 -36.22
C LEU A 70 -5.68 -25.77 -37.68
N SER A 71 -6.61 -26.21 -38.53
CA SER A 71 -6.78 -25.62 -39.87
C SER A 71 -7.17 -24.14 -39.76
N GLU A 72 -6.94 -23.36 -40.81
CA GLU A 72 -7.25 -21.93 -40.79
C GLU A 72 -8.73 -21.64 -40.47
N GLN A 73 -9.64 -22.44 -41.03
CA GLN A 73 -11.08 -22.35 -40.76
C GLN A 73 -11.40 -22.66 -39.29
N ALA A 74 -10.91 -23.77 -38.75
CA ALA A 74 -11.15 -24.16 -37.36
C ALA A 74 -10.52 -23.18 -36.36
N ARG A 75 -9.35 -22.61 -36.70
CA ARG A 75 -8.68 -21.57 -35.91
C ARG A 75 -9.53 -20.29 -35.85
N ARG A 76 -10.10 -19.87 -36.98
CA ARG A 76 -11.02 -18.72 -37.05
C ARG A 76 -12.24 -18.96 -36.18
N GLU A 77 -12.90 -20.12 -36.31
CA GLU A 77 -14.06 -20.49 -35.51
C GLU A 77 -13.75 -20.46 -34.00
N ALA A 78 -12.62 -21.06 -33.59
CA ALA A 78 -12.18 -21.07 -32.19
C ALA A 78 -11.92 -19.66 -31.64
N LEU A 79 -11.31 -18.77 -32.43
CA LEU A 79 -11.06 -17.38 -32.02
C LEU A 79 -12.35 -16.57 -31.98
N GLU A 80 -13.27 -16.76 -32.93
CA GLU A 80 -14.57 -16.08 -32.95
C GLU A 80 -15.39 -16.36 -31.68
N VAL A 81 -15.24 -17.55 -31.07
CA VAL A 81 -15.85 -17.86 -29.76
C VAL A 81 -15.39 -16.91 -28.66
N ILE A 82 -14.15 -16.42 -28.69
CA ILE A 82 -13.65 -15.43 -27.71
C ILE A 82 -14.06 -14.01 -28.15
N TYR A 83 -13.81 -13.67 -29.41
CA TYR A 83 -14.02 -12.32 -29.96
C TYR A 83 -15.50 -11.91 -30.12
N GLN A 84 -16.44 -12.83 -29.91
CA GLN A 84 -17.88 -12.48 -29.80
C GLN A 84 -18.23 -11.78 -28.47
N PHE A 85 -17.40 -11.94 -27.44
CA PHE A 85 -17.61 -11.31 -26.15
C PHE A 85 -16.95 -9.93 -26.08
N ASP A 86 -17.46 -9.08 -25.19
CA ASP A 86 -16.93 -7.74 -24.95
C ASP A 86 -15.68 -7.77 -24.04
N ILE A 87 -14.60 -8.42 -24.51
CA ILE A 87 -13.36 -8.60 -23.75
C ILE A 87 -12.47 -7.35 -23.76
N PRO A 88 -11.77 -7.00 -22.68
CA PRO A 88 -10.97 -5.76 -22.64
C PRO A 88 -9.83 -5.77 -23.66
N CYS A 89 -9.04 -6.85 -23.68
CA CYS A 89 -7.97 -7.07 -24.65
C CYS A 89 -7.49 -8.54 -24.63
N VAL A 90 -6.67 -8.89 -25.61
CA VAL A 90 -5.94 -10.16 -25.69
C VAL A 90 -4.45 -9.90 -25.58
N VAL A 91 -3.74 -10.63 -24.72
CA VAL A 91 -2.28 -10.56 -24.55
C VAL A 91 -1.67 -11.90 -24.92
N ILE A 92 -0.75 -11.90 -25.87
CA ILE A 92 0.07 -13.05 -26.25
C ILE A 92 1.38 -13.01 -25.45
N THR A 93 1.69 -14.09 -24.74
CA THR A 93 2.90 -14.19 -23.90
C THR A 93 4.02 -14.98 -24.59
N ASP A 94 5.20 -15.00 -23.98
CA ASP A 94 6.36 -15.79 -24.41
C ASP A 94 6.88 -15.43 -25.82
N ASP A 95 6.67 -14.18 -26.29
CA ASP A 95 6.99 -13.75 -27.66
C ASP A 95 6.33 -14.64 -28.76
N ASN A 96 5.26 -15.35 -28.42
CA ASN A 96 4.51 -16.15 -29.38
C ASN A 96 3.99 -15.27 -30.52
N ARG A 97 3.95 -15.83 -31.73
CA ARG A 97 3.54 -15.09 -32.93
C ARG A 97 2.02 -14.98 -33.00
N SER A 98 1.52 -13.77 -33.21
CA SER A 98 0.12 -13.55 -33.58
C SER A 98 -0.14 -14.04 -35.00
N SER A 99 -1.08 -14.99 -35.18
CA SER A 99 -1.50 -15.40 -36.52
C SER A 99 -2.22 -14.25 -37.26
N PRO A 100 -2.25 -14.24 -38.61
CA PRO A 100 -3.01 -13.24 -39.37
C PRO A 100 -4.48 -13.15 -38.95
N VAL A 101 -5.12 -14.31 -38.76
CA VAL A 101 -6.52 -14.41 -38.32
C VAL A 101 -6.77 -13.69 -36.98
N MET A 102 -5.83 -13.76 -36.03
CA MET A 102 -5.95 -13.04 -34.75
C MET A 102 -5.92 -11.53 -34.95
N ARG A 103 -5.03 -11.03 -35.82
CA ARG A 103 -4.90 -9.59 -36.10
C ARG A 103 -6.13 -9.06 -36.82
N ASP A 104 -6.63 -9.81 -37.81
CA ASP A 104 -7.84 -9.46 -38.56
C ASP A 104 -9.06 -9.37 -37.64
N LEU A 105 -9.27 -10.35 -36.75
CA LEU A 105 -10.38 -10.35 -35.80
C LEU A 105 -10.25 -9.22 -34.77
N ALA A 106 -9.03 -8.95 -34.28
CA ALA A 106 -8.75 -7.84 -33.36
C ALA A 106 -9.10 -6.48 -33.98
N ASP A 107 -8.68 -6.24 -35.22
CA ASP A 107 -9.00 -4.99 -35.94
C ASP A 107 -10.49 -4.88 -36.29
N GLN A 108 -11.12 -5.98 -36.72
CA GLN A 108 -12.54 -6.01 -37.08
C GLN A 108 -13.43 -5.73 -35.87
N LYS A 109 -13.11 -6.30 -34.71
CA LYS A 109 -13.89 -6.15 -33.48
C LYS A 109 -13.46 -4.96 -32.63
N GLY A 110 -12.34 -4.31 -32.99
CA GLY A 110 -11.77 -3.22 -32.19
C GLY A 110 -11.34 -3.70 -30.80
N ILE A 111 -10.79 -4.92 -30.69
CA ILE A 111 -10.27 -5.47 -29.44
C ILE A 111 -8.74 -5.42 -29.52
N PRO A 112 -8.05 -4.71 -28.62
CA PRO A 112 -6.59 -4.63 -28.64
C PRO A 112 -5.94 -6.01 -28.52
N LEU A 113 -5.02 -6.29 -29.44
CA LEU A 113 -4.13 -7.44 -29.39
C LEU A 113 -2.75 -6.96 -29.00
N LEU A 114 -2.27 -7.41 -27.84
CA LEU A 114 -0.95 -7.07 -27.32
C LEU A 114 -0.05 -8.30 -27.27
N GLN A 115 1.24 -8.06 -27.25
CA GLN A 115 2.28 -9.07 -27.10
C GLN A 115 3.22 -8.68 -25.97
N THR A 116 3.74 -9.67 -25.25
CA THR A 116 4.83 -9.52 -24.29
C THR A 116 5.83 -10.67 -24.39
N ARG A 117 7.10 -10.33 -24.14
CA ARG A 117 8.20 -11.30 -24.03
C ARG A 117 8.20 -12.11 -22.75
N PHE A 118 7.39 -11.74 -21.76
CA PHE A 118 7.34 -12.47 -20.50
C PHE A 118 6.55 -13.74 -20.63
N SER A 119 6.93 -14.77 -19.85
CA SER A 119 6.15 -15.99 -19.77
C SER A 119 4.79 -15.76 -19.14
N THR A 120 3.81 -16.60 -19.44
CA THR A 120 2.44 -16.50 -18.91
C THR A 120 2.42 -16.29 -17.39
N THR A 121 3.17 -17.09 -16.63
CA THR A 121 3.24 -16.99 -15.17
C THR A 121 3.83 -15.66 -14.70
N LYS A 122 4.92 -15.22 -15.34
CA LYS A 122 5.57 -13.95 -14.99
C LYS A 122 4.68 -12.75 -15.32
N PHE A 123 4.06 -12.77 -16.49
CA PHE A 123 3.11 -11.73 -16.91
C PHE A 123 1.92 -11.66 -15.94
N ALA A 124 1.28 -12.80 -15.63
CA ALA A 124 0.15 -12.87 -14.71
C ALA A 124 0.52 -12.26 -13.34
N HIS A 125 1.67 -12.65 -12.78
CA HIS A 125 2.13 -12.12 -11.49
C HIS A 125 2.36 -10.61 -11.52
N LEU A 126 3.08 -10.10 -12.53
CA LEU A 126 3.34 -8.67 -12.65
C LEU A 126 2.07 -7.86 -12.93
N PHE A 127 1.18 -8.39 -13.76
CA PHE A 127 -0.12 -7.79 -14.05
C PHE A 127 -0.92 -7.63 -12.76
N SER A 128 -1.14 -8.71 -12.02
CA SER A 128 -1.87 -8.67 -10.76
C SER A 128 -1.21 -7.74 -9.75
N LEU A 129 0.11 -7.76 -9.62
CA LEU A 129 0.85 -6.85 -8.73
C LEU A 129 0.57 -5.37 -9.04
N TYR A 130 0.63 -4.97 -10.32
CA TYR A 130 0.39 -3.58 -10.71
C TYR A 130 -1.08 -3.18 -10.64
N MET A 131 -1.98 -4.09 -11.02
CA MET A 131 -3.42 -3.82 -11.02
C MET A 131 -3.98 -3.79 -9.59
N ASP A 132 -3.54 -4.68 -8.71
CA ASP A 132 -3.89 -4.64 -7.28
C ASP A 132 -3.45 -3.31 -6.66
N ASP A 133 -2.26 -2.82 -7.01
CA ASP A 133 -1.76 -1.53 -6.51
C ASP A 133 -2.61 -0.34 -7.01
N PHE A 134 -3.02 -0.38 -8.29
CA PHE A 134 -3.81 0.66 -8.94
C PHE A 134 -5.27 0.70 -8.44
N PHE A 135 -5.88 -0.47 -8.30
CA PHE A 135 -7.26 -0.65 -7.83
C PHE A 135 -7.38 -0.71 -6.30
N ALA A 136 -6.25 -0.69 -5.58
CA ALA A 136 -6.21 -0.67 -4.12
C ALA A 136 -7.20 0.37 -3.58
N PRO A 137 -8.12 -0.02 -2.66
CA PRO A 137 -9.01 0.93 -2.02
C PRO A 137 -8.23 2.09 -1.41
N GLN A 138 -8.80 3.30 -1.46
CA GLN A 138 -8.18 4.49 -0.89
C GLN A 138 -9.16 5.28 -0.03
N THR A 139 -8.62 5.96 0.98
CA THR A 139 -9.30 7.00 1.75
C THR A 139 -8.37 8.21 1.91
N THR A 140 -8.91 9.33 2.35
CA THR A 140 -8.13 10.54 2.65
C THR A 140 -8.26 10.86 4.13
N LEU A 141 -7.13 11.08 4.80
CA LEU A 141 -7.06 11.46 6.20
C LEU A 141 -6.42 12.83 6.34
N HIS A 142 -6.87 13.62 7.31
CA HIS A 142 -6.20 14.87 7.69
C HIS A 142 -5.12 14.59 8.74
N GLY A 143 -3.89 15.00 8.47
CA GLY A 143 -2.75 14.71 9.33
C GLY A 143 -1.41 14.88 8.62
N SER A 144 -0.34 14.52 9.32
CA SER A 144 1.03 14.59 8.79
C SER A 144 1.66 13.21 8.87
N LEU A 145 2.22 12.71 7.78
CA LEU A 145 2.89 11.40 7.72
C LEU A 145 4.41 11.61 7.55
N VAL A 146 5.18 11.05 8.47
CA VAL A 146 6.65 11.20 8.50
C VAL A 146 7.33 9.83 8.65
N ASP A 147 8.40 9.61 7.89
CA ASP A 147 9.31 8.47 8.02
C ASP A 147 10.38 8.79 9.07
N VAL A 148 10.17 8.31 10.31
CA VAL A 148 11.04 8.55 11.47
C VAL A 148 11.84 7.29 11.77
N ASN A 149 13.16 7.34 11.61
CA ASN A 149 14.05 6.17 11.78
C ASN A 149 13.62 4.92 11.00
N GLY A 150 12.94 5.09 9.85
CA GLY A 150 12.43 3.97 9.07
C GLY A 150 11.05 3.48 9.49
N ILE A 151 10.39 4.11 10.47
CA ILE A 151 9.01 3.83 10.89
C ILE A 151 8.07 4.93 10.42
N GLY A 152 6.95 4.59 9.78
CA GLY A 152 5.95 5.56 9.35
C GLY A 152 5.01 5.98 10.47
N LEU A 153 5.14 7.22 10.94
CA LEU A 153 4.29 7.83 11.96
C LEU A 153 3.24 8.74 11.30
N LEU A 154 1.97 8.42 11.47
CA LEU A 154 0.85 9.27 11.08
C LEU A 154 0.40 10.12 12.27
N PHE A 155 0.72 11.40 12.25
CA PHE A 155 0.28 12.38 13.24
C PHE A 155 -1.15 12.84 12.94
N ILE A 156 -2.05 12.62 13.91
CA ILE A 156 -3.44 13.10 13.87
C ILE A 156 -3.72 13.96 15.11
N GLY A 157 -4.75 14.78 15.04
CA GLY A 157 -5.14 15.67 16.14
C GLY A 157 -5.91 16.88 15.63
N LYS A 158 -6.39 17.71 16.56
CA LYS A 158 -7.12 18.95 16.24
C LYS A 158 -6.32 19.82 15.26
N SER A 159 -7.03 20.65 14.49
CA SER A 159 -6.35 21.67 13.67
C SER A 159 -5.54 22.59 14.58
N ALA A 160 -4.41 23.10 14.08
CA ALA A 160 -3.49 23.99 14.81
C ALA A 160 -2.76 23.40 16.03
N ILE A 161 -2.91 22.10 16.30
CA ILE A 161 -2.31 21.50 17.51
C ILE A 161 -0.79 21.34 17.43
N GLY A 162 -0.16 21.55 16.25
CA GLY A 162 1.28 21.40 16.07
C GLY A 162 1.72 20.26 15.13
N LYS A 163 0.83 19.67 14.32
CA LYS A 163 1.17 18.49 13.47
C LYS A 163 2.26 18.83 12.45
N SER A 164 2.07 19.93 11.71
CA SER A 164 2.98 20.40 10.67
C SER A 164 4.31 20.90 11.27
N GLU A 165 4.26 21.55 12.43
CA GLU A 165 5.42 22.00 13.19
C GLU A 165 6.29 20.81 13.65
N VAL A 166 5.67 19.76 14.21
CA VAL A 166 6.38 18.52 14.58
C VAL A 166 6.97 17.84 13.34
N ALA A 167 6.26 17.82 12.22
CA ALA A 167 6.78 17.26 10.97
C ALA A 167 8.00 18.04 10.45
N LEU A 168 8.00 19.37 10.53
CA LEU A 168 9.13 20.21 10.15
C LEU A 168 10.34 19.97 11.06
N ASP A 169 10.14 19.94 12.38
CA ASP A 169 11.20 19.63 13.35
C ASP A 169 11.85 18.26 13.09
N LEU A 170 11.03 17.24 12.77
CA LEU A 170 11.53 15.91 12.42
C LEU A 170 12.37 15.95 11.14
N VAL A 171 11.92 16.69 10.13
CA VAL A 171 12.66 16.86 8.87
C VAL A 171 14.01 17.54 9.11
N GLU A 172 14.06 18.58 9.94
CA GLU A 172 15.30 19.27 10.29
C GLU A 172 16.31 18.31 10.96
N ARG A 173 15.81 17.34 11.75
CA ARG A 173 16.61 16.27 12.36
C ARG A 173 17.00 15.13 11.41
N GLY A 174 16.64 15.21 10.14
CA GLY A 174 17.04 14.24 9.11
C GLY A 174 16.01 13.13 8.83
N HIS A 175 14.81 13.22 9.42
CA HIS A 175 13.67 12.37 9.04
C HIS A 175 13.05 12.87 7.74
N ARG A 176 12.05 12.15 7.22
CA ARG A 176 11.54 12.42 5.87
C ARG A 176 10.04 12.65 5.87
N LEU A 177 9.62 13.80 5.36
CA LEU A 177 8.21 14.11 5.14
C LEU A 177 7.64 13.22 4.03
N VAL A 178 6.47 12.65 4.25
CA VAL A 178 5.72 11.87 3.25
C VAL A 178 4.53 12.69 2.74
N ALA A 179 3.76 13.25 3.68
CA ALA A 179 2.61 14.09 3.41
C ALA A 179 2.35 15.01 4.61
N ASP A 180 1.83 16.20 4.35
CA ASP A 180 1.30 17.12 5.35
C ASP A 180 -0.11 17.57 4.96
N ASP A 181 -0.93 17.90 5.95
CA ASP A 181 -2.35 18.26 5.85
C ASP A 181 -3.27 17.15 5.29
N VAL A 182 -2.99 16.66 4.08
CA VAL A 182 -3.79 15.66 3.37
C VAL A 182 -2.95 14.41 3.10
N VAL A 183 -3.33 13.30 3.73
CA VAL A 183 -2.72 11.99 3.52
C VAL A 183 -3.68 11.08 2.75
N ILE A 184 -3.30 10.72 1.53
CA ILE A 184 -4.00 9.69 0.76
C ILE A 184 -3.51 8.33 1.26
N VAL A 185 -4.40 7.56 1.87
CA VAL A 185 -4.11 6.23 2.40
C VAL A 185 -4.67 5.19 1.44
N SER A 186 -3.84 4.23 1.07
CA SER A 186 -4.21 3.08 0.25
C SER A 186 -4.04 1.79 1.03
N ARG A 187 -5.04 0.92 0.98
CA ARG A 187 -4.98 -0.42 1.56
C ARG A 187 -4.45 -1.39 0.50
N LYS A 188 -3.18 -1.77 0.63
CA LYS A 188 -2.53 -2.72 -0.26
C LYS A 188 -2.93 -4.16 0.10
N THR A 189 -2.64 -5.09 -0.81
CA THR A 189 -2.74 -6.53 -0.58
C THR A 189 -2.06 -6.89 0.74
N GLN A 190 -2.63 -7.82 1.50
CA GLN A 190 -2.23 -8.20 2.88
C GLN A 190 -2.63 -7.22 4.00
N GLY A 191 -3.47 -6.22 3.71
CA GLY A 191 -3.97 -5.30 4.74
C GLY A 191 -2.94 -4.28 5.22
N ILE A 192 -1.93 -4.00 4.40
CA ILE A 192 -0.92 -2.98 4.70
C ILE A 192 -1.45 -1.61 4.26
N LEU A 193 -1.41 -0.63 5.16
CA LEU A 193 -1.75 0.76 4.83
C LEU A 193 -0.52 1.52 4.38
N VAL A 194 -0.59 2.13 3.20
CA VAL A 194 0.47 2.98 2.64
C VAL A 194 -0.10 4.37 2.42
N GLY A 195 0.53 5.37 3.03
CA GLY A 195 0.20 6.78 2.87
C GLY A 195 1.10 7.48 1.85
N THR A 196 0.52 8.45 1.16
CA THR A 196 1.19 9.34 0.18
C THR A 196 0.54 10.73 0.21
N SER A 197 1.20 11.72 -0.38
CA SER A 197 0.64 13.07 -0.59
C SER A 197 -0.01 13.19 -1.97
N PRO A 198 -1.06 14.04 -2.11
CA PRO A 198 -1.49 14.52 -3.41
C PRO A 198 -0.31 15.11 -4.19
N GLU A 199 -0.27 14.90 -5.51
CA GLU A 199 0.88 15.30 -6.32
C GLU A 199 1.20 16.80 -6.22
N MET A 200 0.17 17.65 -6.15
CA MET A 200 0.31 19.10 -6.00
C MET A 200 0.90 19.52 -4.65
N LEU A 201 0.57 18.80 -3.58
CA LEU A 201 1.05 19.10 -2.22
C LEU A 201 2.35 18.37 -1.88
N ARG A 202 2.86 17.56 -2.80
CA ARG A 202 4.07 16.78 -2.58
C ARG A 202 5.21 17.72 -2.23
N THR A 203 5.95 17.40 -1.16
CA THR A 203 7.08 18.17 -0.63
C THR A 203 6.77 19.54 -0.04
N PHE A 204 5.51 19.98 -0.07
CA PHE A 204 5.08 21.21 0.56
C PHE A 204 4.56 20.96 1.98
N LEU A 205 4.73 21.97 2.82
CA LEU A 205 4.27 21.98 4.21
C LEU A 205 3.79 23.40 4.53
N GLU A 206 2.63 23.54 5.19
CA GLU A 206 2.12 24.85 5.61
C GLU A 206 2.40 25.07 7.11
N ILE A 207 3.15 26.12 7.43
CA ILE A 207 3.36 26.56 8.82
C ILE A 207 2.66 27.89 9.05
N ARG A 208 1.83 27.96 10.10
CA ARG A 208 1.17 29.21 10.47
C ARG A 208 2.21 30.25 10.88
N GLY A 209 2.07 31.45 10.32
CA GLY A 209 3.00 32.56 10.54
C GLY A 209 4.23 32.56 9.63
N LEU A 210 4.54 31.45 8.95
CA LEU A 210 5.60 31.39 7.92
C LEU A 210 5.05 31.26 6.50
N GLY A 211 3.93 30.56 6.32
CA GLY A 211 3.34 30.23 5.01
C GLY A 211 3.74 28.85 4.50
N ILE A 212 3.69 28.67 3.18
CA ILE A 212 4.00 27.40 2.50
C ILE A 212 5.52 27.28 2.34
N LEU A 213 6.06 26.15 2.75
CA LEU A 213 7.48 25.81 2.68
C LEU A 213 7.70 24.63 1.72
N ASP A 214 8.77 24.69 0.93
CA ASP A 214 9.22 23.59 0.08
C ASP A 214 10.35 22.82 0.79
N VAL A 215 9.98 21.69 1.39
CA VAL A 215 10.90 20.86 2.16
C VAL A 215 12.02 20.27 1.30
N ARG A 216 11.76 19.97 0.02
CA ARG A 216 12.77 19.42 -0.87
C ARG A 216 13.85 20.46 -1.18
N ASN A 217 13.44 21.69 -1.48
CA ASN A 217 14.39 22.76 -1.81
C ASN A 217 15.15 23.26 -0.59
N MET A 218 14.54 23.24 0.60
CA MET A 218 15.18 23.67 1.84
C MET A 218 16.16 22.63 2.42
N PHE A 219 15.78 21.35 2.44
CA PHE A 219 16.52 20.30 3.18
C PHE A 219 17.09 19.19 2.26
N GLY A 220 16.87 19.30 0.95
CA GLY A 220 17.40 18.41 -0.08
C GLY A 220 16.56 17.16 -0.33
N ILE A 221 16.99 16.35 -1.32
CA ILE A 221 16.26 15.17 -1.78
C ILE A 221 16.00 14.11 -0.68
N ARG A 222 16.82 14.11 0.39
CA ARG A 222 16.69 13.18 1.51
C ARG A 222 15.54 13.50 2.46
N ALA A 223 15.03 14.73 2.42
CA ALA A 223 14.06 15.25 3.37
C ALA A 223 12.61 14.83 3.09
N PHE A 224 12.36 14.13 1.98
CA PHE A 224 11.03 13.64 1.65
C PHE A 224 11.03 12.20 1.13
N ARG A 225 9.83 11.60 1.16
CA ARG A 225 9.52 10.28 0.61
C ARG A 225 8.20 10.38 -0.15
N ILE A 226 8.10 9.65 -1.25
CA ILE A 226 6.86 9.65 -2.07
C ILE A 226 5.74 8.93 -1.32
N GLN A 227 6.05 7.79 -0.71
CA GLN A 227 5.08 6.99 0.03
C GLN A 227 5.75 6.28 1.20
N LYS A 228 4.97 5.94 2.20
CA LYS A 228 5.44 5.21 3.38
C LYS A 228 4.32 4.36 3.97
N ARG A 229 4.65 3.16 4.44
CA ARG A 229 3.73 2.34 5.24
C ARG A 229 3.39 3.08 6.52
N ILE A 230 2.11 3.12 6.89
CA ILE A 230 1.68 3.65 8.18
C ILE A 230 1.83 2.52 9.20
N GLU A 231 2.70 2.73 10.18
CA GLU A 231 3.03 1.73 11.20
C GLU A 231 2.51 2.10 12.57
N ILE A 232 2.44 3.41 12.87
CA ILE A 232 1.87 3.93 14.12
C ILE A 232 1.05 5.18 13.83
N VAL A 233 -0.09 5.29 14.48
CA VAL A 233 -0.86 6.54 14.59
C VAL A 233 -0.45 7.26 15.87
N VAL A 234 0.02 8.50 15.75
CA VAL A 234 0.36 9.37 16.88
C VAL A 234 -0.74 10.42 17.02
N LYS A 235 -1.58 10.28 18.04
CA LYS A 235 -2.66 11.22 18.32
C LYS A 235 -2.18 12.32 19.25
N LEU A 236 -2.00 13.51 18.71
CA LEU A 236 -1.70 14.71 19.48
C LEU A 236 -2.98 15.22 20.15
N VAL A 237 -2.93 15.45 21.45
CA VAL A 237 -4.03 16.00 22.25
C VAL A 237 -3.56 17.19 23.08
N GLU A 238 -4.47 18.12 23.36
CA GLU A 238 -4.19 19.17 24.34
C GLU A 238 -4.08 18.52 25.72
N TRP A 239 -3.17 19.06 26.55
CA TRP A 239 -3.07 18.64 27.93
C TRP A 239 -4.37 18.97 28.69
N ASP A 240 -4.86 18.00 29.45
CA ASP A 240 -6.04 18.11 30.30
C ASP A 240 -5.72 17.41 31.63
N ASP A 241 -5.71 18.17 32.72
CA ASP A 241 -5.44 17.65 34.07
C ASP A 241 -6.49 16.63 34.55
N SER A 242 -7.65 16.57 33.89
CA SER A 242 -8.71 15.61 34.19
C SER A 242 -8.54 14.24 33.53
N LEU A 243 -7.62 14.11 32.58
CA LEU A 243 -7.35 12.85 31.88
C LEU A 243 -6.18 12.12 32.53
N ASP A 244 -6.38 10.84 32.88
CA ASP A 244 -5.26 9.98 33.30
C ASP A 244 -4.54 9.47 32.07
N TYR A 245 -3.35 10.01 31.81
CA TYR A 245 -2.50 9.58 30.72
C TYR A 245 -1.77 8.29 31.09
N GLU A 246 -1.73 7.33 30.17
CA GLU A 246 -1.07 6.05 30.38
C GLU A 246 0.43 6.22 30.71
N ARG A 247 0.89 5.62 31.81
CA ARG A 247 2.26 5.77 32.34
C ARG A 247 3.12 4.52 32.22
N THR A 248 2.49 3.37 32.04
CA THR A 248 3.14 2.05 32.12
C THR A 248 3.46 1.48 30.75
N GLY A 249 2.67 1.82 29.71
CA GLY A 249 2.80 1.26 28.36
C GLY A 249 2.57 -0.25 28.32
N LEU A 250 1.73 -0.74 29.23
CA LEU A 250 1.38 -2.15 29.36
C LEU A 250 0.16 -2.51 28.49
N GLU A 251 -0.67 -1.54 28.18
CA GLU A 251 -1.81 -1.72 27.28
C GLU A 251 -1.42 -1.25 25.88
N ASP A 252 -1.70 -2.07 24.88
CA ASP A 252 -1.55 -1.68 23.48
C ASP A 252 -2.89 -1.13 22.97
N HIS A 253 -2.91 0.14 22.60
CA HIS A 253 -4.06 0.78 21.96
C HIS A 253 -3.93 0.73 20.44
N TYR A 254 -5.07 0.66 19.75
CA TYR A 254 -5.13 0.59 18.29
C TYR A 254 -6.15 1.58 17.73
N ALA A 255 -5.86 2.10 16.54
CA ALA A 255 -6.78 2.85 15.70
C ALA A 255 -7.17 2.00 14.49
N SER A 256 -8.44 2.00 14.11
CA SER A 256 -8.91 1.33 12.88
C SER A 256 -8.92 2.31 11.71
N ILE A 257 -8.21 1.99 10.64
CA ILE A 257 -8.21 2.73 9.38
C ILE A 257 -8.49 1.73 8.25
N MET A 258 -9.59 1.91 7.51
CA MET A 258 -9.99 1.00 6.42
C MET A 258 -10.04 -0.48 6.84
N ASP A 259 -10.55 -0.75 8.05
CA ASP A 259 -10.62 -2.07 8.69
C ASP A 259 -9.26 -2.73 8.95
N VAL A 260 -8.22 -1.92 9.12
CA VAL A 260 -6.88 -2.35 9.55
C VAL A 260 -6.56 -1.69 10.89
N GLU A 261 -6.22 -2.51 11.88
CA GLU A 261 -5.77 -2.03 13.19
C GLU A 261 -4.30 -1.61 13.14
N ILE A 262 -4.05 -0.36 13.53
CA ILE A 262 -2.72 0.23 13.59
C ILE A 262 -2.45 0.68 15.04
N PRO A 263 -1.28 0.38 15.63
CA PRO A 263 -0.93 0.85 16.96
C PRO A 263 -1.14 2.37 17.12
N LEU A 264 -1.76 2.76 18.22
CA LEU A 264 -2.11 4.14 18.55
C LEU A 264 -1.32 4.59 19.78
N VAL A 265 -0.62 5.71 19.66
CA VAL A 265 0.03 6.39 20.80
C VAL A 265 -0.58 7.78 20.95
N THR A 266 -1.15 8.06 22.12
CA THR A 266 -1.68 9.39 22.43
C THR A 266 -0.61 10.22 23.13
N VAL A 267 -0.25 11.36 22.55
CA VAL A 267 0.78 12.26 23.08
C VAL A 267 0.14 13.60 23.43
N PRO A 268 0.08 13.95 24.72
CA PRO A 268 -0.38 15.28 25.11
C PRO A 268 0.68 16.34 24.82
N ILE A 269 0.21 17.53 24.44
CA ILE A 269 1.04 18.71 24.14
C ILE A 269 0.97 19.71 25.30
N TYR A 270 2.15 20.14 25.74
CA TYR A 270 2.40 21.05 26.85
C TYR A 270 3.55 21.99 26.47
N PRO A 271 3.52 23.26 26.90
CA PRO A 271 4.64 24.17 26.68
C PRO A 271 5.95 23.61 27.24
N GLY A 272 7.01 23.64 26.43
CA GLY A 272 8.36 23.27 26.86
C GLY A 272 8.76 21.80 26.71
N LYS A 273 7.85 20.88 26.34
CA LYS A 273 8.29 19.52 25.93
C LYS A 273 8.54 19.44 24.43
N ASN A 274 9.57 18.69 24.11
CA ASN A 274 9.98 18.44 22.74
C ASN A 274 9.25 17.19 22.20
N ILE A 275 8.13 17.40 21.49
CA ILE A 275 7.32 16.32 20.91
C ILE A 275 8.13 15.50 19.89
N THR A 276 9.08 16.14 19.21
CA THR A 276 9.99 15.52 18.24
C THR A 276 10.83 14.41 18.88
N VAL A 277 11.38 14.62 20.08
CA VAL A 277 12.09 13.56 20.83
C VAL A 277 11.15 12.40 21.21
N ILE A 278 9.90 12.71 21.59
CA ILE A 278 8.91 11.69 21.91
C ILE A 278 8.57 10.86 20.67
N ALA A 279 8.41 11.48 19.50
CA ALA A 279 8.18 10.80 18.24
C ALA A 279 9.33 9.85 17.87
N GLU A 280 10.58 10.28 18.03
CA GLU A 280 11.76 9.44 17.83
C GLU A 280 11.78 8.25 18.80
N ALA A 281 11.45 8.47 20.08
CA ALA A 281 11.34 7.42 21.08
C ALA A 281 10.23 6.42 20.75
N ILE A 282 9.08 6.87 20.23
CA ILE A 282 7.98 6.01 19.76
C ILE A 282 8.48 5.09 18.64
N ALA A 283 9.17 5.66 17.64
CA ALA A 283 9.71 4.88 16.52
C ALA A 283 10.73 3.82 16.99
N LEU A 284 11.68 4.21 17.85
CA LEU A 284 12.67 3.29 18.40
C LEU A 284 12.04 2.19 19.27
N ASN A 285 11.07 2.55 20.12
CA ASN A 285 10.36 1.57 20.94
C ASN A 285 9.55 0.59 20.08
N HIS A 286 8.99 1.05 18.96
CA HIS A 286 8.33 0.16 18.00
C HIS A 286 9.32 -0.80 17.35
N GLN A 287 10.51 -0.34 16.97
CA GLN A 287 11.56 -1.21 16.44
C GLN A 287 11.97 -2.29 17.44
N LEU A 288 12.08 -1.94 18.73
CA LEU A 288 12.32 -2.91 19.80
C LEU A 288 11.20 -3.96 19.90
N LYS A 289 9.93 -3.53 19.86
CA LYS A 289 8.77 -4.44 19.85
C LYS A 289 8.82 -5.39 18.65
N LEU A 290 9.17 -4.91 17.46
CA LEU A 290 9.33 -5.75 16.27
C LEU A 290 10.46 -6.78 16.38
N GLN A 291 11.47 -6.51 17.21
CA GLN A 291 12.55 -7.45 17.55
C GLN A 291 12.18 -8.39 18.71
N GLY A 292 10.96 -8.32 19.24
CA GLY A 292 10.47 -9.12 20.36
C GLY A 292 10.84 -8.58 21.74
N TYR A 293 11.37 -7.35 21.84
CA TYR A 293 11.69 -6.73 23.13
C TYR A 293 10.57 -5.79 23.60
N HIS A 294 9.90 -6.17 24.68
CA HIS A 294 8.80 -5.41 25.29
C HIS A 294 9.26 -4.72 26.59
N THR A 295 9.69 -3.45 26.49
CA THR A 295 10.27 -2.67 27.59
C THR A 295 9.40 -2.64 28.86
N ALA A 296 8.09 -2.43 28.73
CA ALA A 296 7.16 -2.35 29.85
C ALA A 296 7.03 -3.70 30.60
N GLN A 297 6.97 -4.80 29.87
CA GLN A 297 6.90 -6.15 30.44
C GLN A 297 8.21 -6.50 31.15
N GLU A 298 9.36 -6.17 30.54
CA GLU A 298 10.67 -6.39 31.13
C GLU A 298 10.87 -5.57 32.41
N PHE A 299 10.40 -4.32 32.42
CA PHE A 299 10.42 -3.49 33.62
C PHE A 299 9.52 -4.05 34.74
N ASN A 300 8.30 -4.47 34.39
CA ASN A 300 7.38 -5.11 35.35
C ASN A 300 7.99 -6.40 35.93
N ARG A 301 8.59 -7.25 35.08
CA ARG A 301 9.32 -8.45 35.51
C ARG A 301 10.41 -8.11 36.53
N ARG A 302 11.24 -7.10 36.25
CA ARG A 302 12.30 -6.65 37.18
C ARG A 302 11.75 -6.10 38.49
N GLN A 303 10.64 -5.35 38.45
CA GLN A 303 9.98 -4.87 39.68
C GLN A 303 9.46 -6.03 40.52
N MET A 304 8.77 -7.00 39.91
CA MET A 304 8.29 -8.19 40.61
C MET A 304 9.44 -9.01 41.22
N GLU A 305 10.55 -9.16 40.51
CA GLU A 305 11.75 -9.84 41.02
C GLU A 305 12.37 -9.11 42.21
N TYR A 306 12.43 -7.77 42.16
CA TYR A 306 12.91 -6.95 43.28
C TYR A 306 11.99 -7.06 44.50
N MET A 307 10.66 -7.04 44.31
CA MET A 307 9.69 -7.20 45.39
C MET A 307 9.74 -8.60 46.03
N LYS A 308 9.97 -9.65 45.23
CA LYS A 308 10.16 -11.03 45.74
C LYS A 308 11.44 -11.16 46.56
N LYS A 309 12.54 -10.53 46.14
CA LYS A 309 13.81 -10.53 46.91
C LYS A 309 13.73 -9.80 48.25
N LYS A 310 12.80 -8.85 48.42
CA LYS A 310 12.54 -8.16 49.70
C LYS A 310 11.65 -8.94 50.68
N ARG A 311 11.10 -10.10 50.30
CA ARG A 311 10.35 -10.98 51.23
C ARG A 311 11.13 -12.29 51.45
N PRO A 312 12.12 -12.26 52.36
CA PRO A 312 12.14 -13.26 53.44
C PRO A 312 12.51 -12.67 54.82
N SER A 313 11.80 -13.13 55.86
CA SER A 313 12.12 -13.11 57.31
C SER A 313 12.24 -11.77 58.07
N ASP A 314 11.15 -11.00 58.20
CA ASP A 314 11.02 -9.96 59.26
C ASP A 314 9.63 -9.98 59.92
N VAL A 315 9.14 -11.18 60.22
CA VAL A 315 8.08 -11.36 61.24
C VAL A 315 8.49 -12.54 62.11
N GLN A 316 9.57 -12.36 62.87
CA GLN A 316 9.79 -13.16 64.06
C GLN A 316 8.84 -12.61 65.11
N ILE A 317 7.69 -13.26 65.24
CA ILE A 317 6.74 -13.05 66.33
C ILE A 317 7.52 -13.28 67.63
N ARG A 318 7.95 -12.20 68.30
CA ARG A 318 8.28 -12.25 69.72
C ARG A 318 6.96 -12.34 70.47
N VAL A 319 6.52 -13.57 70.74
CA VAL A 319 5.63 -13.85 71.86
C VAL A 319 6.42 -14.74 72.79
N ASP A 320 7.00 -14.08 73.79
CA ASP A 320 7.39 -14.61 75.09
C ASP A 320 7.14 -13.44 76.06
N VAL A 321 6.60 -13.51 77.27
CA VAL A 321 5.85 -14.45 78.13
C VAL A 321 5.41 -13.57 79.30
N GLU A 322 4.18 -13.72 79.81
CA GLU A 322 3.89 -13.77 81.26
C GLU A 322 2.79 -14.79 81.50
#